data_AF-H2ITN6-F1
#
_entry.id   AF-H2ITN6-F1
#
_cell.length_a   1.000
_cell.length_b   1.000
_cell.length_c   1.000
_cell.angle_alpha   90.00
_cell.angle_beta   90.00
_cell.angle_gamma   90.00
#
_symmetry.space_group_name_H-M   'P 1'
#
loop_
_entity.id
_entity.type
_entity.pdbx_description
1 polymer ?
#
loop_
_entity_poly.entity_id
_entity_poly.type
_entity_poly.pdbx_seq_one_letter_code
_entity_poly.pdbx_strand_id
1 'polypeptide(L)'
;MPKNGVFFKLFRMVLTAIEKVVAFIIYYLFEFAFAPLIIFGTILCIMYIEPWPIKFAGIGTWLIFLYVLYKVIDKITGRDKRDN
;
A
#
# COMPACT_ATOMS: atom_id res chain seq x y z
N MET A 1 33.85 7.57 26.73
CA MET A 1 33.05 6.88 25.70
C MET A 1 31.64 6.71 26.24
N PRO A 2 30.64 7.32 25.60
CA PRO A 2 29.76 6.52 24.75
C PRO A 2 29.45 7.25 23.44
N LYS A 3 29.97 6.73 22.32
CA LYS A 3 29.67 7.18 20.95
C LYS A 3 28.28 6.71 20.47
N ASN A 4 27.60 5.92 21.30
CA ASN A 4 26.46 5.07 20.99
C ASN A 4 25.18 5.89 20.74
N GLY A 5 25.00 7.01 21.46
CA GLY A 5 23.81 7.85 21.36
C GLY A 5 23.74 8.72 20.10
N VAL A 6 24.90 9.14 19.57
CA VAL A 6 24.96 9.98 18.36
C VAL A 6 24.71 9.14 17.11
N PHE A 7 25.31 7.95 17.03
CA PHE A 7 25.03 6.99 15.96
C PHE A 7 23.57 6.57 15.94
N PHE A 8 22.97 6.25 17.09
CA PHE A 8 21.55 5.91 17.16
C PHE A 8 20.64 7.06 16.69
N LYS A 9 20.99 8.30 17.03
CA LYS A 9 20.25 9.50 16.59
C LYS A 9 20.37 9.73 15.08
N LEU A 10 21.56 9.57 14.51
CA LEU A 10 21.80 9.62 13.05
C LEU A 10 21.04 8.50 12.32
N PHE A 11 21.12 7.27 12.84
CA PHE A 11 20.44 6.12 12.25
C PHE A 11 18.92 6.32 12.21
N ARG A 12 18.34 6.84 13.30
CA ARG A 12 16.91 7.18 13.38
C ARG A 12 16.52 8.27 12.38
N MET A 13 17.38 9.28 12.20
CA MET A 13 17.15 10.36 11.26
C MET A 13 17.20 9.86 9.80
N VAL A 14 18.15 8.99 9.49
CA VAL A 14 18.27 8.33 8.16
C VAL A 14 17.09 7.40 7.91
N LEU A 15 16.69 6.58 8.89
CA LEU A 15 15.49 5.73 8.80
C LEU A 15 14.23 6.55 8.51
N THR A 16 14.06 7.68 9.19
CA THR A 16 12.89 8.57 8.98
C THR A 16 12.91 9.20 7.58
N ALA A 17 14.10 9.52 7.05
CA ALA A 17 14.23 10.04 5.69
C ALA A 17 13.94 8.96 4.63
N ILE A 18 14.47 7.74 4.84
CA ILE A 18 14.22 6.59 3.96
C ILE A 18 12.73 6.24 3.98
N GLU A 19 12.10 6.22 5.16
CA GLU A 19 10.67 5.95 5.31
C GLU A 19 9.82 6.88 4.44
N LYS A 20 10.15 8.19 4.41
CA LYS A 20 9.46 9.16 3.55
C LYS A 20 9.66 8.90 2.05
N VAL A 21 10.89 8.57 1.64
CA VAL A 21 11.19 8.28 0.23
C VAL A 21 10.50 6.99 -0.21
N VAL A 22 10.52 5.96 0.64
CA VAL A 22 9.85 4.68 0.40
C VAL A 22 8.33 4.88 0.33
N ALA A 23 7.73 5.65 1.25
CA ALA A 23 6.31 5.98 1.20
C ALA A 23 5.92 6.71 -0.10
N PHE A 24 6.77 7.62 -0.58
CA PHE A 24 6.55 8.34 -1.84
C PHE A 24 6.62 7.41 -3.05
N ILE A 25 7.64 6.55 -3.11
CA ILE A 25 7.80 5.55 -4.18
C ILE A 25 6.61 4.59 -4.18
N ILE A 26 6.24 4.04 -3.02
CA ILE A 26 5.10 3.13 -2.90
C ILE A 26 3.82 3.83 -3.36
N TYR A 27 3.61 5.08 -2.97
CA TYR A 27 2.43 5.85 -3.38
C TYR A 27 2.33 5.98 -4.91
N TYR A 28 3.39 6.43 -5.59
CA TYR A 28 3.38 6.58 -7.05
C TYR A 28 3.27 5.24 -7.78
N LEU A 29 4.00 4.23 -7.30
CA LEU A 29 3.96 2.89 -7.88
C LEU A 29 2.56 2.30 -7.73
N PHE A 30 1.93 2.50 -6.57
CA PHE A 30 0.59 2.00 -6.29
C PHE A 30 -0.48 2.78 -7.06
N GLU A 31 -0.37 4.11 -7.18
CA GLU A 31 -1.30 4.91 -7.98
C GLU A 31 -1.32 4.45 -9.45
N PHE A 32 -0.14 4.17 -10.03
CA PHE A 32 -0.03 3.62 -11.38
C PHE A 32 -0.51 2.16 -11.46
N ALA A 33 -0.13 1.33 -10.48
CA ALA A 33 -0.44 -0.09 -10.48
C ALA A 33 -1.89 -0.41 -10.06
N PHE A 34 -2.62 0.52 -9.45
CA PHE A 34 -3.95 0.28 -8.89
C PHE A 34 -4.95 -0.12 -9.97
N ALA A 35 -5.00 0.63 -11.07
CA ALA A 35 -5.87 0.35 -12.20
C ALA A 35 -5.60 -1.04 -12.82
N PRO A 36 -4.35 -1.40 -13.19
CA PRO A 36 -4.07 -2.75 -13.66
C PRO A 36 -4.29 -3.82 -12.57
N LEU A 37 -4.06 -3.56 -11.28
CA LEU A 37 -4.36 -4.53 -10.21
C LEU A 37 -5.85 -4.87 -10.11
N ILE A 38 -6.74 -3.88 -10.31
CA ILE A 38 -8.19 -4.11 -10.35
C ILE A 38 -8.51 -5.04 -11.53
N ILE A 39 -7.97 -4.73 -12.71
CA ILE A 39 -8.26 -5.49 -13.94
C ILE A 39 -7.70 -6.91 -13.84
N PHE A 40 -6.41 -7.08 -13.52
CA PHE A 40 -5.80 -8.40 -13.40
C PHE A 40 -6.42 -9.24 -12.29
N GLY A 41 -6.72 -8.65 -11.13
CA GLY A 41 -7.29 -9.40 -10.02
C GLY A 41 -8.72 -9.88 -10.26
N THR A 42 -9.53 -9.08 -10.96
CA THR A 42 -10.86 -9.52 -11.40
C THR A 42 -10.78 -10.63 -12.45
N ILE A 43 -9.88 -10.53 -13.42
CA ILE A 43 -9.62 -11.60 -14.41
C ILE A 43 -9.17 -12.89 -13.72
N LEU A 44 -8.26 -12.81 -12.75
CA LEU A 44 -7.80 -13.96 -11.98
C LEU A 44 -8.94 -14.61 -11.18
N CYS A 45 -9.81 -13.82 -10.54
CA CYS A 45 -10.99 -14.36 -9.84
C CYS A 45 -11.95 -15.09 -10.80
N ILE A 46 -12.07 -14.62 -12.05
CA ILE A 46 -12.92 -15.26 -13.06
C ILE A 46 -12.31 -16.57 -13.58
N MET A 47 -10.98 -16.62 -13.74
CA MET A 47 -10.24 -17.79 -14.22
C MET A 47 -10.13 -18.91 -13.18
N TYR A 48 -9.83 -18.59 -11.91
CA TYR A 48 -9.44 -19.60 -10.92
C TYR A 48 -10.58 -20.15 -10.05
N ILE A 49 -11.72 -19.44 -9.96
CA ILE A 49 -12.80 -19.85 -9.05
C ILE A 49 -13.87 -20.61 -9.84
N GLU A 50 -13.91 -21.94 -9.77
CA GLU A 50 -14.80 -22.76 -10.61
C GLU A 50 -16.32 -22.71 -10.27
N PRO A 51 -16.78 -22.51 -9.02
CA PRO A 51 -18.20 -22.32 -8.76
C PRO A 51 -18.68 -20.87 -8.97
N TRP A 52 -19.70 -20.70 -9.81
CA TRP A 52 -20.30 -19.41 -10.22
C TRP A 52 -20.57 -18.40 -9.10
N PRO A 53 -21.21 -18.74 -7.96
CA PRO A 53 -21.51 -17.75 -6.91
C PRO A 53 -20.25 -17.30 -6.15
N ILE A 54 -19.22 -18.14 -6.07
CA ILE A 54 -17.99 -17.83 -5.34
C ILE A 54 -17.12 -16.87 -6.16
N LYS A 55 -17.27 -16.82 -7.49
CA LYS A 55 -16.59 -15.82 -8.35
C LYS A 55 -16.90 -14.39 -7.92
N PHE A 56 -18.18 -14.11 -7.66
CA PHE A 56 -18.63 -12.79 -7.21
C PHE A 56 -18.11 -12.46 -5.81
N ALA A 57 -18.07 -13.45 -4.91
CA ALA A 57 -17.46 -13.28 -3.60
C ALA A 57 -15.95 -13.01 -3.69
N GLY A 58 -15.24 -13.67 -4.61
CA GLY A 58 -13.81 -13.45 -4.86
C GLY A 58 -13.54 -12.05 -5.40
N ILE A 59 -14.31 -11.60 -6.41
CA ILE A 59 -14.22 -10.25 -6.95
C ILE A 59 -14.52 -9.20 -5.87
N GLY A 60 -15.60 -9.39 -5.10
CA GLY A 60 -15.95 -8.50 -4.01
C GLY A 60 -14.87 -8.43 -2.94
N THR A 61 -14.33 -9.57 -2.52
CA THR A 61 -13.22 -9.65 -1.55
C THR A 61 -11.96 -8.97 -2.08
N TRP A 62 -11.63 -9.16 -3.36
CA TRP A 62 -10.49 -8.51 -4.00
C TRP A 62 -10.62 -6.98 -4.02
N LEU A 63 -11.79 -6.46 -4.38
CA LEU A 63 -12.07 -5.03 -4.38
C LEU A 63 -12.01 -4.44 -2.96
N ILE A 64 -12.57 -5.13 -1.97
CA ILE A 64 -12.48 -4.72 -0.56
C ILE A 64 -11.01 -4.68 -0.10
N PHE A 65 -10.23 -5.71 -0.45
CA PHE A 65 -8.81 -5.76 -0.13
C PHE A 65 -8.04 -4.58 -0.73
N LEU A 66 -8.25 -4.30 -2.02
CA LEU A 66 -7.64 -3.15 -2.70
C LEU A 66 -8.06 -1.81 -2.08
N TYR A 67 -9.32 -1.67 -1.70
CA TYR A 67 -9.81 -0.47 -1.04
C TYR A 67 -9.15 -0.24 0.32
N VAL A 68 -9.02 -1.29 1.14
CA VAL A 68 -8.30 -1.21 2.42
C VAL A 68 -6.84 -0.86 2.19
N LEU A 69 -6.19 -1.47 1.20
CA LEU A 69 -4.79 -1.21 0.88
C LEU A 69 -4.57 0.25 0.42
N TYR A 70 -5.48 0.76 -0.43
CA TYR A 70 -5.48 2.17 -0.84
C TYR A 70 -5.63 3.10 0.37
N LYS A 71 -6.58 2.82 1.26
CA LYS A 71 -6.82 3.61 2.47
C LYS A 71 -5.63 3.60 3.43
N VAL A 72 -4.94 2.47 3.56
CA VAL A 72 -3.72 2.36 4.36
C VAL A 72 -2.60 3.20 3.74
N ILE A 73 -2.42 3.14 2.43
CA ILE A 73 -1.41 3.94 1.73
C ILE A 73 -1.71 5.42 1.89
N ASP A 74 -2.96 5.85 1.68
CA ASP A 74 -3.37 7.25 1.85
C ASP A 74 -3.10 7.78 3.28
N LYS A 75 -3.37 6.93 4.29
CA LYS A 75 -3.06 7.21 5.69
C LYS A 75 -1.56 7.31 5.97
N ILE A 76 -0.73 6.46 5.36
CA ILE A 76 0.74 6.45 5.52
C ILE A 76 1.37 7.64 4.80
N THR A 77 0.89 7.95 3.58
CA THR A 77 1.32 9.10 2.80
C THR A 77 0.89 10.42 3.45
N GLY A 78 -0.02 10.38 4.42
CA GLY A 78 -0.36 11.51 5.28
C GLY A 78 -1.17 12.58 4.58
N ARG A 79 -1.91 12.21 3.51
CA ARG A 79 -2.75 13.16 2.77
C ARG A 79 -3.91 13.70 3.64
N ASP A 80 -4.30 12.95 4.67
CA ASP A 80 -5.30 13.34 5.69
C ASP A 80 -4.90 14.58 6.51
N LYS A 81 -3.63 15.00 6.50
CA LYS A 81 -3.17 16.21 7.21
C LYS A 81 -3.15 17.48 6.36
N ARG A 82 -3.52 17.41 5.07
CA ARG A 82 -3.46 18.58 4.17
C ARG A 82 -4.80 19.28 3.96
N ASP A 83 -5.89 18.70 4.48
CA ASP A 83 -7.26 19.17 4.24
C ASP A 83 -8.00 19.63 5.52
N ASN A 84 -7.26 19.95 6.60
CA ASN A 84 -7.84 20.56 7.80
C ASN A 84 -6.93 21.63 8.41
#